data_AF-A0AAA9SQ26-F1
#
_entry.id   AF-A0AAA9SQ26-F1
#
_cell.length_a   1.000
_cell.length_b   1.000
_cell.length_c   1.000
_cell.angle_alpha   90.00
_cell.angle_beta   90.00
_cell.angle_gamma   90.00
#
_symmetry.space_group_name_H-M   'P 1'
#
loop_
_entity.id
_entity.type
_entity.pdbx_description
1 polymer ?
#
loop_
_entity_poly.entity_id
_entity_poly.type
_entity_poly.pdbx_seq_one_letter_code
_entity_poly.pdbx_strand_id
1 'polypeptide(L)'
;MPLFGSTFSPKKTPPRKSASLSNLHNLDRSTREVELGLDYGTPTMNLAGQSLKFENGQWIAETGISGGVDRREAQRLRRRNQQLEEENNLLRLKVDILLDMSADLWSLCLSIPVCSIFHPLLQRQLRDPDE
;
A
#
# COMPACT_ATOMS: atom_id res chain seq x y z
N MET A 1 51.99 58.23 9.98
CA MET A 1 51.27 57.27 10.84
C MET A 1 49.77 57.48 10.67
N PRO A 2 49.01 56.52 10.14
CA PRO A 2 47.63 56.32 10.52
C PRO A 2 47.61 55.41 11.77
N LEU A 3 47.21 55.99 12.89
CA LEU A 3 46.98 55.31 14.17
C LEU A 3 45.58 54.64 14.13
N PHE A 4 45.56 53.31 14.26
CA PHE A 4 44.40 52.46 14.50
C PHE A 4 43.43 52.23 13.33
N GLY A 5 43.76 51.26 12.47
CA GLY A 5 42.75 50.53 11.69
C GLY A 5 41.95 49.63 12.64
N SER A 6 40.63 49.82 12.69
CA SER A 6 39.73 49.05 13.54
C SER A 6 39.69 47.58 13.11
N THR A 7 40.13 46.68 13.98
CA THR A 7 39.94 45.23 13.81
C THR A 7 38.45 44.95 13.78
N PHE A 8 37.96 44.46 12.63
CA PHE A 8 36.59 43.98 12.45
C PHE A 8 36.20 43.06 13.62
N SER A 9 35.44 43.61 14.56
CA SER A 9 34.96 42.93 15.77
C SER A 9 33.45 42.81 15.65
N PRO A 10 32.95 41.83 14.89
CA PRO A 10 31.53 41.64 14.70
C PRO A 10 30.88 41.44 16.08
N LYS A 11 29.89 42.29 16.38
CA LYS A 11 29.14 42.22 17.63
C LYS A 11 28.51 40.83 17.75
N LYS A 12 28.56 40.25 18.95
CA LYS A 12 27.90 38.96 19.23
C LYS A 12 26.44 39.08 18.83
N THR A 13 26.01 38.21 17.92
CA THR A 13 24.63 38.15 17.46
C THR A 13 23.70 37.89 18.65
N PRO A 14 22.60 38.65 18.81
CA PRO A 14 21.65 38.44 19.90
C PRO A 14 21.14 37.00 19.92
N PRO A 15 20.90 36.42 21.11
CA PRO A 15 20.30 35.11 21.23
C PRO A 15 19.00 35.04 20.42
N ARG A 16 18.88 34.00 19.59
CA ARG A 16 17.72 33.79 18.74
C ARG A 16 16.50 33.57 19.64
N LYS A 17 15.44 34.37 19.47
CA LYS A 17 14.22 34.33 20.31
C LYS A 17 13.37 33.07 20.10
N SER A 18 13.58 32.36 19.00
CA SER A 18 13.03 31.03 18.78
C SER A 18 14.15 30.02 18.81
N ALA A 19 14.12 29.15 19.82
CA ALA A 19 14.81 27.88 19.73
C ALA A 19 14.21 27.10 18.54
N SER A 20 15.04 26.32 17.85
CA SER A 20 14.56 25.24 17.00
C SER A 20 13.51 24.43 17.79
N LEU A 21 12.43 23.96 17.14
CA LEU A 21 11.40 23.11 17.77
C LEU A 21 12.00 21.87 18.45
N SER A 22 13.27 21.57 18.19
CA SER A 22 14.10 20.73 19.03
C SER A 22 14.38 21.42 20.39
N ASN A 23 13.59 21.10 21.41
CA ASN A 23 13.92 21.31 22.83
C ASN A 23 15.19 20.56 23.31
N LEU A 24 16.04 20.10 22.37
CA LEU A 24 17.27 19.34 22.57
C LEU A 24 18.26 20.00 23.54
N HIS A 25 18.25 21.33 23.61
CA HIS A 25 19.13 22.11 24.48
C HIS A 25 18.62 22.23 25.92
N ASN A 26 17.35 21.92 26.16
CA ASN A 26 16.73 21.90 27.49
C ASN A 26 16.79 20.51 28.14
N LEU A 27 17.21 19.49 27.40
CA LEU A 27 17.39 18.14 27.93
C LEU A 27 18.72 18.07 28.67
N ASP A 28 18.70 17.48 29.86
CA ASP A 28 19.90 17.17 30.62
C ASP A 28 20.81 16.24 29.82
N ARG A 29 22.12 16.31 30.08
CA ARG A 29 23.12 15.52 29.36
C ARG A 29 22.82 14.03 29.37
N SER A 30 22.39 13.48 30.51
CA SER A 30 22.00 12.08 30.67
C SER A 30 20.81 11.70 29.80
N THR A 31 19.74 12.51 29.81
CA THR A 31 18.53 12.27 29.00
C THR A 31 18.85 12.34 27.51
N ARG A 32 19.70 13.29 27.11
CA ARG A 32 20.15 13.42 25.73
C ARG A 32 20.97 12.21 25.26
N GLU A 33 21.81 11.66 26.11
CA GLU A 33 22.61 10.47 25.81
C GLU A 33 21.75 9.20 25.73
N VAL A 34 20.63 9.11 26.47
CA VAL A 34 19.70 7.97 26.39
C VAL A 34 18.79 8.04 25.17
N GLU A 35 18.19 9.21 24.88
CA GLU A 35 17.21 9.33 23.79
C GLU A 35 17.83 9.52 22.41
N LEU A 36 18.98 10.20 22.35
CA LEU A 36 19.63 10.63 21.11
C LEU A 36 21.08 10.16 21.02
N GLY A 37 21.51 9.30 21.94
CA GLY A 37 22.83 8.69 21.91
C GLY A 37 23.01 7.74 20.74
N LEU A 38 24.26 7.37 20.50
CA LEU A 38 24.62 6.37 19.50
C LEU A 38 24.38 4.93 19.98
N ASP A 39 23.94 4.75 21.24
CA ASP A 39 23.62 3.46 21.82
C ASP A 39 22.10 3.23 21.78
N TYR A 40 21.59 2.94 20.59
CA TYR A 40 20.16 2.76 20.32
C TYR A 40 19.66 1.32 20.55
N GLY A 41 20.54 0.41 20.97
CA GLY A 41 20.21 -1.00 21.18
C GLY A 41 19.62 -1.68 19.94
N THR A 42 18.89 -2.78 20.16
CA THR A 42 18.12 -3.45 19.12
C THR A 42 16.86 -2.64 18.82
N PRO A 43 16.55 -2.28 17.54
CA PRO A 43 15.34 -1.55 17.22
C PRO A 43 14.08 -2.28 17.70
N THR A 44 13.20 -1.55 18.41
CA THR A 44 11.90 -2.05 18.86
C THR A 44 10.77 -1.16 18.31
N MET A 45 9.58 -1.74 18.14
CA MET A 45 8.40 -1.06 17.62
C MET A 45 7.16 -1.57 18.34
N ASN A 46 6.27 -0.68 18.77
CA ASN A 46 4.96 -1.05 19.29
C ASN A 46 3.89 -0.75 18.24
N LEU A 47 3.25 -1.79 17.73
CA LEU A 47 2.17 -1.68 16.75
C LEU A 47 0.95 -2.45 17.24
N ALA A 48 -0.20 -1.78 17.32
CA ALA A 48 -1.46 -2.39 17.77
C ALA A 48 -1.37 -3.11 19.15
N GLY A 49 -0.52 -2.61 20.05
CA GLY A 49 -0.31 -3.20 21.38
C GLY A 49 0.62 -4.41 21.39
N GLN A 50 1.25 -4.75 20.26
CA GLN A 50 2.29 -5.77 20.16
C GLN A 50 3.67 -5.12 20.15
N SER A 51 4.54 -5.53 21.08
CA SER A 51 5.97 -5.18 21.07
C SER A 51 6.70 -6.05 20.06
N LEU A 52 7.36 -5.44 19.08
CA LEU A 52 8.15 -6.08 18.04
C LEU A 52 9.61 -5.71 18.22
N LYS A 53 10.51 -6.69 18.13
CA LYS A 53 11.96 -6.52 18.16
C LYS A 53 12.58 -6.89 16.82
N PHE A 54 13.55 -6.12 16.35
CA PHE A 54 14.22 -6.40 15.09
C PHE A 54 15.41 -7.34 15.30
N GLU A 55 15.27 -8.61 14.90
CA GLU A 55 16.32 -9.62 15.04
C GLU A 55 16.52 -10.36 13.71
N ASN A 56 17.77 -10.59 13.29
CA ASN A 56 18.12 -11.31 12.06
C ASN A 56 17.43 -10.78 10.78
N GLY A 57 17.21 -9.47 10.69
CA GLY A 57 16.56 -8.85 9.52
C GLY A 57 15.03 -8.94 9.53
N GLN A 58 14.42 -9.42 10.61
CA GLN A 58 12.98 -9.61 10.74
C GLN A 58 12.43 -8.96 12.01
N TRP A 59 11.19 -8.47 11.94
CA TRP A 59 10.45 -8.03 13.11
C TRP A 59 9.81 -9.25 13.79
N ILE A 60 10.25 -9.55 15.00
CA ILE A 60 9.78 -10.67 15.81
C ILE A 60 8.92 -10.10 16.95
N ALA A 61 7.69 -10.60 17.10
CA ALA A 61 6.88 -10.25 18.26
C ALA A 61 7.56 -10.78 19.54
N GLU A 62 7.78 -9.87 20.49
CA GLU A 62 8.26 -10.22 21.81
C GLU A 62 7.22 -11.14 22.46
N THR A 63 7.66 -12.36 22.83
CA THR A 63 6.81 -13.50 23.19
C THR A 63 5.73 -13.15 24.20
N GLY A 64 4.55 -12.80 23.70
CA GLY A 64 3.39 -12.45 24.50
C GLY A 64 2.12 -12.93 23.80
N ILE A 65 1.85 -14.24 23.84
CA ILE A 65 0.55 -14.92 23.57
C ILE A 65 -0.07 -14.74 22.16
N SER A 66 0.12 -13.61 21.48
CA SER A 66 -0.51 -13.21 20.22
C SER A 66 0.20 -13.76 18.97
N GLY A 67 1.52 -13.91 19.00
CA GLY A 67 2.29 -14.35 17.81
C GLY A 67 1.95 -15.76 17.31
N GLY A 68 1.45 -16.63 18.18
CA GLY A 68 1.01 -17.99 17.79
C GLY A 68 -0.41 -18.04 17.19
N VAL A 69 -1.31 -17.17 17.67
CA VAL A 69 -2.69 -17.06 17.19
C VAL A 69 -2.70 -16.37 15.82
N ASP A 70 -1.97 -15.26 15.68
CA ASP A 70 -1.83 -14.54 14.40
C ASP A 70 -1.23 -15.43 13.31
N ARG A 71 -0.24 -16.28 13.64
CA ARG A 71 0.37 -17.18 12.65
C ARG A 71 -0.60 -18.27 12.19
N ARG A 72 -1.43 -18.82 13.08
CA ARG A 72 -2.45 -19.83 12.73
C ARG A 72 -3.57 -19.20 11.91
N GLU A 73 -4.04 -18.03 12.31
CA GLU A 73 -5.07 -17.30 11.58
C GLU A 73 -4.57 -16.85 10.20
N ALA A 74 -3.35 -16.33 10.11
CA ALA A 74 -2.71 -16.01 8.83
C ALA A 74 -2.56 -17.24 7.92
N GLN A 75 -2.24 -18.41 8.48
CA GLN A 75 -2.20 -19.65 7.69
C GLN A 75 -3.59 -20.07 7.20
N ARG A 76 -4.62 -19.93 8.02
CA ARG A 76 -6.02 -20.19 7.62
C ARG A 76 -6.47 -19.24 6.51
N LEU A 77 -6.18 -17.94 6.66
CA LEU A 77 -6.47 -16.90 5.68
C LEU A 77 -5.77 -17.19 4.35
N ARG A 78 -4.49 -17.58 4.36
CA ARG A 78 -3.74 -17.97 3.15
C ARG A 78 -4.41 -19.12 2.42
N ARG A 79 -4.81 -20.19 3.14
CA ARG A 79 -5.52 -21.33 2.53
C ARG A 79 -6.85 -20.92 1.90
N ARG A 80 -7.63 -20.09 2.60
CA ARG A 80 -8.90 -19.59 2.08
C ARG A 80 -8.71 -18.71 0.85
N ASN A 81 -7.68 -17.87 0.85
CA ASN A 81 -7.38 -17.01 -0.28
C ASN A 81 -6.99 -17.84 -1.51
N GLN A 82 -6.15 -18.86 -1.32
CA GLN A 82 -5.79 -19.79 -2.39
C GLN A 82 -7.01 -20.52 -2.98
N GLN A 83 -7.93 -21.00 -2.12
CA GLN A 83 -9.18 -21.60 -2.59
C GLN A 83 -10.04 -20.62 -3.39
N LEU A 84 -10.15 -19.37 -2.93
CA LEU A 84 -10.90 -18.34 -3.63
C LEU A 84 -10.24 -17.97 -4.97
N GLU A 85 -8.92 -17.96 -5.06
CA GLU A 85 -8.19 -17.75 -6.31
C GLU A 85 -8.46 -18.89 -7.31
N GLU A 86 -8.44 -20.15 -6.85
CA GLU A 86 -8.78 -21.31 -7.67
C GLU A 86 -10.23 -21.26 -8.18
N GLU A 87 -11.18 -20.95 -7.30
CA GLU A 87 -12.58 -20.75 -7.68
C GLU A 87 -12.74 -19.59 -8.67
N ASN A 88 -12.05 -18.46 -8.46
CA ASN A 88 -12.10 -17.33 -9.35
C ASN A 88 -11.58 -17.68 -10.74
N ASN A 89 -10.45 -18.40 -10.82
CA ASN A 89 -9.89 -18.87 -12.08
C ASN A 89 -10.84 -19.83 -12.80
N LEU A 90 -11.46 -20.76 -12.07
CA LEU A 90 -12.47 -21.67 -12.63
C LEU A 90 -13.70 -20.92 -13.15
N LEU A 91 -14.18 -19.93 -12.40
CA LEU A 91 -15.33 -19.12 -12.80
C LEU A 91 -15.03 -18.30 -14.07
N ARG A 92 -13.83 -17.73 -14.19
CA ARG A 92 -13.39 -17.05 -15.41
C ARG A 92 -13.40 -17.99 -16.61
N LEU A 93 -12.81 -19.18 -16.48
CA LEU A 93 -12.82 -20.20 -17.53
C LEU A 93 -14.24 -20.59 -17.94
N LYS A 94 -15.17 -20.74 -16.98
CA LYS A 94 -16.58 -21.03 -17.28
C LYS A 94 -17.23 -19.91 -18.09
N VAL A 95 -16.97 -18.65 -17.73
CA VAL A 95 -17.47 -17.50 -18.49
C VAL A 95 -16.91 -17.50 -19.91
N ASP A 96 -15.60 -17.70 -20.08
CA ASP A 96 -14.97 -17.73 -21.40
C ASP A 96 -15.55 -18.84 -22.28
N ILE A 97 -15.71 -20.06 -21.74
CA ILE A 97 -16.33 -21.17 -22.47
C ILE A 97 -17.77 -20.85 -22.87
N LEU A 98 -18.57 -20.26 -21.97
CA LEU A 98 -19.95 -19.90 -22.28
C LEU A 98 -20.03 -18.81 -23.34
N LEU A 99 -19.10 -17.85 -23.31
CA LEU A 99 -18.98 -16.81 -24.34
C LEU A 99 -18.60 -17.42 -25.69
N ASP A 100 -17.62 -18.33 -25.73
CA ASP A 100 -17.24 -19.04 -26.96
C ASP A 100 -18.42 -19.84 -27.53
N MET A 101 -19.11 -20.61 -26.69
CA MET A 101 -20.31 -21.36 -27.11
C MET A 101 -21.40 -20.44 -27.68
N SER A 102 -21.58 -19.26 -27.07
CA SER A 102 -22.57 -18.28 -27.52
C SER A 102 -22.14 -17.60 -28.83
N ALA A 103 -20.86 -17.26 -28.97
CA ALA A 103 -20.30 -16.67 -30.18
C ALA A 103 -20.40 -17.63 -31.37
N ASP A 104 -20.10 -18.91 -31.16
CA ASP A 104 -20.26 -19.97 -32.16
C ASP A 104 -21.72 -20.11 -32.62
N LEU A 105 -22.67 -20.09 -31.67
CA LEU A 105 -24.10 -20.12 -31.98
C LEU A 105 -24.56 -18.87 -32.75
N TRP A 106 -24.09 -17.67 -32.38
CA TRP A 106 -24.40 -16.43 -33.10
C TRP A 106 -23.82 -16.43 -34.51
N SER A 107 -22.58 -16.90 -34.68
CA SER A 107 -21.95 -17.11 -35.99
C SER A 107 -22.74 -18.09 -36.86
N LEU A 108 -23.20 -19.21 -36.28
CA LEU A 108 -24.02 -20.18 -36.98
C LEU A 108 -25.36 -19.57 -37.41
N CYS A 109 -26.07 -18.78 -36.58
CA CYS A 109 -27.28 -18.10 -37.07
C CYS A 109 -26.98 -17.18 -38.23
N LEU A 110 -25.94 -16.33 -38.12
CA LEU A 110 -25.58 -15.38 -39.19
C LEU A 110 -25.26 -16.08 -40.52
N SER A 111 -24.82 -17.34 -40.49
CA SER A 111 -24.57 -18.16 -41.67
C SER A 111 -25.82 -18.85 -42.27
N ILE A 112 -26.96 -18.85 -41.55
CA ILE A 112 -28.23 -19.36 -42.07
C ILE A 112 -28.84 -18.27 -42.99
N PRO A 113 -29.23 -18.60 -44.24
CA PRO A 113 -29.77 -17.61 -45.19
C PRO A 113 -31.03 -16.89 -44.68
N VAL A 114 -31.80 -17.52 -43.78
CA VAL A 114 -32.96 -16.90 -43.11
C VAL A 114 -32.53 -15.73 -42.19
N CYS A 115 -31.39 -15.85 -41.50
CA CYS A 115 -30.84 -14.81 -40.62
C CYS A 115 -30.27 -13.65 -41.49
N SER A 116 -29.71 -13.92 -42.68
CA SER A 116 -29.31 -12.89 -43.66
C SER A 116 -30.47 -12.08 -44.25
N ILE A 117 -31.68 -12.66 -44.33
CA ILE A 117 -32.90 -11.98 -44.80
C ILE A 117 -33.53 -11.15 -43.68
N PHE A 118 -33.55 -11.65 -42.44
CA PHE A 118 -34.19 -10.98 -41.30
C PHE A 118 -33.30 -9.92 -40.63
N HIS A 119 -31.97 -10.03 -40.66
CA HIS A 119 -31.06 -9.07 -40.02
C HIS A 119 -31.22 -7.63 -40.55
N PRO A 120 -31.31 -7.37 -41.88
CA PRO A 120 -31.55 -6.02 -42.39
C PRO A 120 -32.96 -5.49 -42.06
N LEU A 121 -33.95 -6.39 -41.90
CA LEU A 121 -35.33 -6.04 -41.51
C LEU A 121 -35.41 -5.64 -40.04
N LEU A 122 -34.73 -6.37 -39.15
CA LEU A 122 -34.65 -6.04 -37.72
C LEU A 122 -33.84 -4.76 -37.49
N GLN A 123 -32.77 -4.54 -38.26
CA GLN A 123 -31.92 -3.36 -38.20
C GLN A 123 -32.59 -2.10 -38.80
N ARG A 124 -33.57 -2.27 -39.69
CA ARG A 124 -34.51 -1.22 -40.10
C ARG A 124 -35.57 -0.92 -39.04
N GLN A 125 -36.05 -1.93 -38.32
CA GLN A 125 -37.04 -1.74 -37.24
C GLN A 125 -36.43 -1.13 -35.96
N LEU A 126 -35.13 -1.35 -35.69
CA LEU A 126 -34.41 -0.69 -34.58
C LEU A 126 -33.84 0.70 -34.94
N ARG A 127 -34.00 1.14 -36.18
CA ARG A 127 -33.62 2.48 -36.62
C ARG A 127 -34.88 3.25 -37.02
N ASP A 128 -35.72 3.53 -36.04
CA ASP A 128 -36.45 4.79 -36.06
C ASP A 128 -35.84 5.72 -34.98
N PRO A 129 -35.35 6.90 -35.40
CA PRO A 129 -34.78 7.93 -34.55
C PRO A 129 -35.91 8.74 -33.91
N ASP A 130 -35.54 9.52 -32.90
CA ASP A 130 -36.36 10.54 -32.25
C ASP A 130 -37.45 11.18 -33.15
N GLU A 131 -38.73 10.96 -32.78
CA GLU A 131 -39.81 11.95 -32.89
C GLU A 131 -40.23 12.33 -31.47
#